data_AF-A0A7D4PT61-F1
#
_entry.id   AF-A0A7D4PT61-F1
#
_cell.length_a   1.000
_cell.length_b   1.000
_cell.length_c   1.000
_cell.angle_alpha   90.00
_cell.angle_beta   90.00
_cell.angle_gamma   90.00
#
_symmetry.space_group_name_H-M   'P 1'
#
loop_
_entity.id
_entity.type
_entity.pdbx_description
1 polymer ?
#
loop_
_entity_poly.entity_id
_entity_poly.type
_entity_poly.pdbx_seq_one_letter_code
_entity_poly.pdbx_strand_id
1 'polypeptide(L)'
;MSRYSALTDRSAVHQALEEFDRIGRDEFLHKYGFGPARQYMLTTEHGSYDSKAIFGVAYGYQHGTALTSDEFSGGRMGAAGRLAELGFTVTGIA
;
A
#
# COMPACT_ATOMS: atom_id res chain seq x y z
N MET A 1 -14.52 9.95 9.96
CA MET A 1 -13.29 10.10 9.16
C MET A 1 -12.66 8.73 9.09
N SER A 2 -12.40 8.21 7.90
CA SER A 2 -11.97 6.83 7.77
C SER A 2 -10.51 6.64 8.21
N ARG A 3 -10.20 5.54 8.89
CA ARG A 3 -8.87 5.24 9.45
C ARG A 3 -7.76 5.34 8.39
N TYR A 4 -8.08 5.02 7.14
CA TYR A 4 -7.12 5.06 6.04
C TYR A 4 -6.66 6.48 5.60
N SER A 5 -7.38 7.56 5.90
CA SER A 5 -6.88 8.92 5.58
C SER A 5 -5.73 9.35 6.51
N ALA A 6 -5.47 8.60 7.59
CA ALA A 6 -4.42 8.90 8.55
C ALA A 6 -3.01 8.50 8.08
N LEU A 7 -2.87 7.77 6.96
CA LEU A 7 -1.57 7.64 6.30
C LEU A 7 -1.21 8.99 5.68
N THR A 8 -0.22 9.67 6.23
CA THR A 8 0.22 11.01 5.80
C THR A 8 1.71 11.07 5.49
N ASP A 9 2.47 10.11 5.98
CA ASP A 9 3.92 10.08 5.83
C ASP A 9 4.33 9.31 4.58
N ARG A 10 4.95 10.00 3.63
CA ARG A 10 5.50 9.38 2.42
C ARG A 10 6.66 8.44 2.72
N SER A 11 7.44 8.71 3.77
CA SER A 11 8.58 7.85 4.15
C SER A 11 8.10 6.48 4.61
N ALA A 12 6.91 6.38 5.20
CA ALA A 12 6.30 5.12 5.58
C ALA A 12 5.92 4.26 4.36
N VAL A 13 5.51 4.89 3.25
CA VAL A 13 5.28 4.19 1.97
C VAL A 13 6.59 3.70 1.39
N HIS A 14 7.66 4.50 1.43
CA HIS A 14 8.99 4.06 0.99
C HIS A 14 9.51 2.86 1.79
N GLN A 15 9.37 2.87 3.12
CA GLN A 15 9.74 1.73 3.96
C GLN A 15 8.99 0.44 3.58
N ALA A 16 7.69 0.55 3.25
CA ALA A 16 6.92 -0.58 2.77
C ALA A 16 7.39 -1.10 1.39
N LEU A 17 7.79 -0.21 0.49
CA LEU A 17 8.37 -0.58 -0.81
C LEU A 17 9.72 -1.27 -0.65
N GLU A 18 10.60 -0.70 0.19
CA GLU A 18 11.92 -1.28 0.49
C GLU A 18 11.79 -2.68 1.11
N GLU A 19 10.85 -2.87 2.04
CA GLU A 19 10.60 -4.19 2.59
C GLU A 19 10.07 -5.15 1.53
N PHE A 20 9.12 -4.72 0.71
CA PHE A 20 8.58 -5.51 -0.40
C PHE A 20 9.68 -5.98 -1.34
N ASP A 21 10.59 -5.08 -1.73
CA ASP A 21 11.72 -5.40 -2.61
C ASP A 21 12.73 -6.35 -1.93
N ARG A 22 12.96 -6.17 -0.62
CA ARG A 22 13.88 -6.99 0.16
C ARG A 22 13.41 -8.43 0.36
N ILE A 23 12.12 -8.64 0.64
CA ILE A 23 11.59 -9.98 0.95
C ILE A 23 10.89 -10.64 -0.24
N GLY A 24 10.57 -9.86 -1.27
CA GLY A 24 9.83 -10.32 -2.43
C GLY A 24 8.32 -10.32 -2.22
N ARG A 25 7.59 -10.27 -3.34
CA ARG A 25 6.14 -10.14 -3.38
C ARG A 25 5.40 -11.22 -2.59
N ASP A 26 5.68 -12.49 -2.85
CA ASP A 26 4.90 -13.59 -2.27
C ASP A 26 5.06 -13.66 -0.75
N GLU A 27 6.28 -13.47 -0.25
CA GLU A 27 6.58 -13.42 1.18
C GLU A 27 5.93 -12.19 1.84
N PHE A 28 5.99 -11.03 1.19
CA PHE A 28 5.34 -9.81 1.70
C PHE A 28 3.82 -9.98 1.83
N LEU A 29 3.19 -10.52 0.79
CA LEU A 29 1.75 -10.79 0.78
C LEU A 29 1.37 -11.80 1.86
N HIS A 30 2.14 -12.88 2.00
CA HIS A 30 1.91 -13.90 3.04
C HIS A 30 2.06 -13.31 4.45
N LYS A 31 3.19 -12.63 4.71
CA LYS A 31 3.52 -12.03 6.02
C LYS A 31 2.43 -11.09 6.52
N TYR A 32 1.85 -10.30 5.63
CA TYR A 32 0.86 -9.28 6.00
C TYR A 32 -0.59 -9.67 5.71
N GLY A 33 -0.84 -10.90 5.24
CA GLY A 33 -2.19 -11.41 5.00
C GLY A 33 -2.92 -10.71 3.84
N PHE A 34 -2.19 -10.33 2.79
CA PHE A 34 -2.76 -9.73 1.58
C PHE A 34 -2.77 -10.73 0.42
N GLY A 35 -3.77 -10.57 -0.47
CA GLY A 35 -3.76 -11.21 -1.79
C GLY A 35 -3.15 -10.29 -2.85
N PRO A 36 -2.73 -10.84 -4.00
CA PRO A 36 -2.23 -10.05 -5.12
C PRO A 36 -3.30 -9.09 -5.64
N ALA A 37 -2.89 -7.85 -5.93
CA ALA A 37 -3.73 -6.84 -6.51
C ALA A 37 -4.14 -7.23 -7.94
N ARG A 38 -5.41 -6.93 -8.27
CA ARG A 38 -6.02 -7.27 -9.56
C ARG A 38 -6.22 -6.07 -10.48
N GLN A 39 -6.24 -4.85 -9.92
CA GLN A 39 -6.65 -3.64 -10.64
C GLN A 39 -5.75 -2.45 -10.32
N TYR A 40 -5.45 -2.21 -9.05
CA TYR A 40 -4.69 -1.04 -8.61
C TYR A 40 -3.25 -1.44 -8.28
N MET A 41 -2.30 -1.00 -9.10
CA MET A 41 -0.87 -1.20 -8.86
C MET A 41 -0.20 0.15 -8.58
N LEU A 42 0.62 0.22 -7.53
CA LEU A 42 1.52 1.35 -7.35
C LEU A 42 2.73 1.14 -8.25
N THR A 43 3.14 2.14 -9.01
CA THR A 43 4.28 2.05 -9.93
C THR A 43 5.39 3.00 -9.55
N THR A 44 6.62 2.49 -9.51
CA THR A 44 7.86 3.27 -9.35
C THR A 44 8.77 3.02 -10.56
N GLU A 45 9.94 3.66 -10.59
CA GLU A 45 11.00 3.33 -11.55
C GLU A 45 11.54 1.89 -11.39
N HIS A 46 11.37 1.30 -10.21
CA HIS A 46 11.89 -0.03 -9.87
C HIS A 46 10.88 -1.16 -10.14
N GLY A 47 9.59 -0.86 -10.28
CA GLY A 47 8.59 -1.89 -10.57
C GLY A 47 7.14 -1.51 -10.27
N SER A 48 6.31 -2.54 -10.18
CA SER A 48 4.88 -2.45 -9.87
C SER A 48 4.54 -3.26 -8.63
N TYR A 49 3.78 -2.66 -7.72
CA TYR A 49 3.54 -3.16 -6.38
C TYR A 49 2.04 -3.27 -6.08
N ASP A 50 1.67 -4.23 -5.25
CA ASP A 50 0.29 -4.43 -4.81
C ASP A 50 -0.17 -3.26 -3.92
N SER A 51 -0.84 -2.28 -4.52
CA SER A 51 -1.14 -0.98 -3.88
C SER A 51 -1.83 -1.12 -2.52
N LYS A 52 -2.76 -2.07 -2.39
CA LYS A 52 -3.47 -2.34 -1.13
C LYS A 52 -2.53 -2.86 -0.03
N ALA A 53 -1.61 -3.75 -0.38
CA ALA A 53 -0.66 -4.32 0.57
C ALA A 53 0.35 -3.26 1.01
N ILE A 54 0.93 -2.51 0.06
CA ILE A 54 1.84 -1.40 0.37
C ILE A 54 1.19 -0.38 1.30
N PHE A 55 -0.05 0.02 1.02
CA PHE A 55 -0.77 0.94 1.89
C PHE A 55 -0.94 0.40 3.31
N GLY A 56 -1.37 -0.84 3.48
CA GLY A 56 -1.62 -1.43 4.80
C GLY A 56 -0.36 -1.52 5.65
N VAL A 57 0.77 -1.87 5.04
CA VAL A 57 2.07 -1.96 5.70
C VAL A 57 2.66 -0.58 5.98
N ALA A 58 2.54 0.36 5.03
CA ALA A 58 2.94 1.76 5.24
C ALA A 58 2.20 2.38 6.43
N TYR A 59 0.91 2.05 6.60
CA TYR A 59 0.16 2.47 7.77
C TYR A 59 0.82 1.97 9.07
N GLY A 60 1.33 0.74 9.08
CA GLY A 60 2.06 0.18 10.21
C GLY A 60 3.39 0.86 10.49
N TYR A 61 4.15 1.21 9.44
CA TYR A 61 5.37 2.00 9.62
C TYR A 61 5.11 3.37 10.25
N GLN A 62 3.98 4.02 9.94
CA GLN A 62 3.63 5.31 10.53
C GLN A 62 3.00 5.19 11.94
N HIS A 63 2.13 4.20 12.16
CA HIS A 63 1.25 4.14 13.33
C HIS A 63 1.53 2.95 14.27
N GLY A 64 2.56 2.14 13.98
CA GLY A 64 3.01 1.02 14.79
C GLY A 64 2.30 -0.30 14.53
N THR A 65 1.21 -0.35 13.75
CA THR A 65 0.51 -1.60 13.41
C THR A 65 -0.02 -1.55 11.99
N ALA A 66 0.35 -2.53 11.17
CA ALA A 66 -0.12 -2.65 9.80
C ALA A 66 -1.62 -2.95 9.78
N LEU A 67 -2.33 -2.38 8.80
CA LEU A 67 -3.73 -2.70 8.58
C LEU A 67 -3.85 -4.03 7.85
N THR A 68 -4.84 -4.83 8.22
CA THR A 68 -5.23 -6.06 7.52
C THR A 68 -6.13 -5.75 6.33
N SER A 69 -6.25 -6.71 5.41
CA SER A 69 -7.01 -6.50 4.18
C SER A 69 -8.52 -6.23 4.40
N ASP A 70 -9.09 -6.63 5.54
CA ASP A 70 -10.51 -6.43 5.86
C ASP A 70 -10.81 -5.05 6.48
N GLU A 71 -9.78 -4.31 6.90
CA GLU A 71 -9.96 -3.01 7.54
C GLU A 71 -10.19 -1.85 6.57
N PHE A 72 -9.91 -2.06 5.27
CA PHE A 72 -10.00 -1.00 4.27
C PHE A 72 -10.19 -1.53 2.85
N SER A 73 -10.72 -0.67 1.98
CA SER A 73 -10.86 -0.97 0.56
C SER A 73 -9.59 -0.59 -0.21
N GLY A 74 -9.29 -1.37 -1.27
CA GLY A 74 -8.11 -1.12 -2.11
C GLY A 74 -8.30 -0.06 -3.20
N GLY A 75 -9.54 0.37 -3.46
CA GLY A 75 -9.87 1.17 -4.64
C GLY A 75 -9.59 2.67 -4.51
N ARG A 76 -10.08 3.44 -5.50
CA ARG A 76 -9.91 4.90 -5.59
C ARG A 76 -10.33 5.65 -4.31
N MET A 77 -11.37 5.21 -3.61
CA MET A 77 -11.82 5.85 -2.35
C MET A 77 -11.12 5.31 -1.09
N GLY A 78 -10.15 4.41 -1.25
CA GLY A 78 -9.38 3.77 -0.19
C GLY A 78 -7.87 3.86 -0.47
N ALA A 79 -7.17 2.73 -0.40
CA ALA A 79 -5.71 2.67 -0.48
C ALA A 79 -5.13 3.36 -1.72
N ALA A 80 -5.65 3.04 -2.91
CA ALA A 80 -5.15 3.58 -4.17
C ALA A 80 -5.26 5.11 -4.23
N GLY A 81 -6.42 5.66 -3.84
CA GLY A 81 -6.61 7.11 -3.81
C GLY A 81 -5.69 7.80 -2.82
N ARG A 82 -5.52 7.22 -1.63
CA ARG A 82 -4.66 7.84 -0.63
C ARG A 82 -3.18 7.83 -1.03
N LEU A 83 -2.71 6.75 -1.66
CA LEU A 83 -1.36 6.71 -2.24
C LEU A 83 -1.19 7.76 -3.34
N ALA A 84 -2.20 7.96 -4.19
CA ALA A 84 -2.18 9.01 -5.22
C ALA A 84 -2.15 10.43 -4.61
N GLU A 85 -2.93 10.69 -3.56
CA GLU A 85 -2.88 11.96 -2.81
C GLU A 85 -1.52 12.22 -2.16
N LEU A 86 -0.79 11.17 -1.80
CA LEU A 86 0.59 11.25 -1.30
C LEU A 86 1.64 11.41 -2.41
N GLY A 87 1.21 11.52 -3.68
CA GLY A 87 2.08 11.77 -4.83
C GLY A 87 2.68 10.50 -5.45
N PHE A 88 2.13 9.32 -5.17
CA PHE A 88 2.54 8.07 -5.83
C PHE A 88 1.70 7.81 -7.08
N THR A 89 2.32 7.28 -8.13
CA THR A 89 1.60 6.85 -9.32
C THR A 89 0.90 5.53 -9.06
N VAL A 90 -0.41 5.49 -9.27
CA VAL A 90 -1.21 4.27 -9.13
C VAL A 90 -2.03 4.06 -10.39
N THR A 91 -1.85 2.90 -11.03
CA THR A 91 -2.61 2.52 -12.22
C THR A 91 -4.03 2.07 -11.87
N GLY A 92 -4.97 2.19 -12.81
CA GLY A 92 -6.38 1.82 -12.60
C GLY A 92 -7.24 2.89 -11.90
N ILE A 93 -6.64 3.99 -11.46
CA ILE A 93 -7.35 5.20 -11.01
C ILE A 93 -7.70 6.05 -12.25
N ALA A 94 -8.67 5.61 -13.07
CA ALA A 94 -9.19 6.36 -14.23
C ALA A 94 -10.44 7.16 -13.89
#